data_AF-A0AAW7Y7R1-F1
#
_entry.id   AF-A0AAW7Y7R1-F1
#
_cell.length_a   1.000
_cell.length_b   1.000
_cell.length_c   1.000
_cell.angle_alpha   90.00
_cell.angle_beta   90.00
_cell.angle_gamma   90.00
#
_symmetry.space_group_name_H-M   'P 1'
#
loop_
_entity.id
_entity.type
_entity.pdbx_description
1 polymer ?
#
loop_
_entity_poly.entity_id
_entity_poly.type
_entity_poly.pdbx_seq_one_letter_code
_entity_poly.pdbx_strand_id
1 'polypeptide(L)'
;MKANAENPSSSSNMDGLKWVVVIALLAAAVVGNYLYSDVSVVLRAGAVVVLVAAAAGVAALTAKGKTAITFARESRMEVRKVVWPTRQEATQTTFIVLAVTVVMALALWGIDGIMVRLVRLVTGV
;
A
#
# COMPACT_ATOMS: atom_id res chain seq x y z
N MET A 1 -25.19 20.32 -9.92
CA MET A 1 -24.99 19.28 -10.98
C MET A 1 -23.70 18.54 -10.63
N LYS A 2 -23.60 17.27 -10.24
CA LYS A 2 -24.45 16.09 -10.40
C LYS A 2 -24.37 15.25 -9.11
N ALA A 3 -25.48 15.15 -8.38
CA ALA A 3 -25.72 13.98 -7.56
C ALA A 3 -26.27 12.91 -8.51
N ASN A 4 -25.46 11.92 -8.86
CA ASN A 4 -25.94 10.72 -9.54
C ASN A 4 -25.33 9.50 -8.86
N ALA A 5 -25.78 9.27 -7.63
CA ALA A 5 -25.68 7.98 -6.97
C ALA A 5 -26.90 7.14 -7.38
N GLU A 6 -27.01 6.83 -8.67
CA GLU A 6 -27.85 5.74 -9.15
C GLU A 6 -26.92 4.57 -9.52
N ASN A 7 -26.74 3.65 -8.57
CA ASN A 7 -26.41 2.27 -8.92
C ASN A 7 -27.73 1.50 -8.87
N PRO A 8 -28.45 1.37 -10.00
CA PRO A 8 -29.64 0.54 -10.04
C PRO A 8 -29.19 -0.91 -9.82
N SER A 9 -29.81 -1.52 -8.81
CA SER A 9 -29.75 -2.91 -8.44
C SER A 9 -30.12 -3.83 -9.62
N SER A 10 -29.13 -4.34 -10.36
CA SER A 10 -29.31 -5.52 -11.23
C SER A 10 -27.99 -6.15 -11.74
N SER A 11 -27.16 -6.70 -10.83
CA SER A 11 -26.12 -7.71 -11.18
C SER A 11 -25.45 -8.43 -9.99
N SER A 12 -25.89 -8.16 -8.75
CA SER A 12 -25.25 -8.62 -7.50
C SER A 12 -25.00 -10.13 -7.42
N ASN A 13 -25.90 -10.95 -7.99
CA ASN A 13 -25.79 -12.41 -7.89
C ASN A 13 -24.65 -13.00 -8.74
N MET A 14 -24.34 -12.38 -9.89
CA MET A 14 -23.28 -12.87 -10.79
C MET A 14 -21.89 -12.45 -10.29
N ASP A 15 -21.76 -11.24 -9.75
CA ASP A 15 -20.50 -10.78 -9.17
C ASP A 15 -20.23 -11.47 -7.83
N GLY A 16 -21.26 -11.74 -7.02
CA GLY A 16 -21.16 -12.56 -5.82
C GLY A 16 -20.70 -13.99 -6.14
N LEU A 17 -21.26 -14.60 -7.19
CA LEU A 17 -20.86 -15.94 -7.63
C LEU A 17 -19.40 -15.99 -8.10
N LYS A 18 -18.93 -14.96 -8.84
CA LYS A 18 -17.51 -14.87 -9.22
C LYS A 18 -16.59 -14.75 -8.01
N TRP A 19 -16.99 -14.03 -6.97
CA TRP A 19 -16.22 -13.95 -5.73
C TRP A 19 -16.15 -15.29 -4.99
N VAL A 20 -17.23 -16.06 -4.98
CA VAL A 20 -17.23 -17.43 -4.45
C VAL A 20 -16.24 -18.31 -5.24
N VAL A 21 -16.22 -18.21 -6.56
CA VAL A 21 -15.25 -18.93 -7.41
C VAL A 21 -13.81 -18.52 -7.11
N VAL A 22 -13.54 -17.22 -6.92
CA VAL A 22 -12.20 -16.72 -6.54
C VAL A 22 -11.76 -17.29 -5.19
N ILE A 23 -12.64 -17.26 -4.18
CA ILE A 23 -12.35 -17.81 -2.85
C ILE A 23 -12.12 -19.32 -2.92
N ALA A 24 -12.93 -20.04 -3.70
CA ALA A 24 -12.78 -21.47 -3.89
C ALA A 24 -11.44 -21.83 -4.57
N LEU A 25 -11.02 -21.08 -5.60
CA LEU A 25 -9.73 -21.28 -6.26
C LEU A 25 -8.54 -21.02 -5.32
N LEU A 26 -8.62 -19.98 -4.49
CA LEU A 26 -7.57 -19.69 -3.50
C LEU A 26 -7.53 -20.75 -2.40
N ALA A 27 -8.68 -21.19 -1.91
CA ALA A 27 -8.76 -22.29 -0.94
C ALA A 27 -8.17 -23.58 -1.53
N ALA A 28 -8.49 -23.90 -2.78
CA ALA A 28 -7.92 -25.04 -3.49
C ALA A 28 -6.39 -24.92 -3.66
N ALA A 29 -5.86 -23.72 -3.91
CA ALA A 29 -4.42 -23.49 -3.97
C ALA A 29 -3.73 -23.75 -2.62
N VAL A 30 -4.31 -23.28 -1.51
CA VAL A 30 -3.77 -23.47 -0.16
C VAL A 30 -3.86 -24.94 0.27
N VAL A 31 -5.04 -25.56 0.10
CA VAL A 31 -5.28 -26.95 0.49
C VAL A 31 -4.48 -27.91 -0.39
N GLY A 32 -4.41 -27.67 -1.69
CA GLY A 32 -3.56 -28.42 -2.61
C GLY A 32 -2.08 -28.31 -2.26
N ASN A 33 -1.62 -27.12 -1.84
CA ASN A 33 -0.25 -26.93 -1.38
C ASN A 33 0.06 -27.69 -0.07
N TYR A 34 -0.95 -27.86 0.81
CA TYR A 34 -0.81 -28.59 2.06
C TYR A 34 -0.87 -30.12 1.87
N LEU A 35 -1.78 -30.61 1.03
CA LEU A 35 -1.95 -32.06 0.77
C LEU A 35 -0.81 -32.66 -0.05
N TYR A 36 -0.24 -31.91 -1.01
CA TYR A 36 0.90 -32.37 -1.83
C TYR A 36 2.24 -31.97 -1.21
N SER A 37 2.41 -32.20 0.10
CA SER A 37 3.65 -31.91 0.83
C SER A 37 4.84 -32.78 0.40
N ASP A 38 4.58 -33.97 -0.15
CA ASP A 38 5.60 -34.95 -0.53
C ASP A 38 6.11 -34.80 -1.99
N VAL A 39 5.55 -33.86 -2.78
CA VAL A 39 5.95 -33.63 -4.17
C VAL A 39 7.04 -32.55 -4.25
N SER A 40 7.82 -32.54 -5.33
CA SER A 40 8.87 -31.55 -5.56
C SER A 40 8.34 -30.10 -5.47
N VAL A 41 9.07 -29.26 -4.74
CA VAL A 41 8.70 -27.88 -4.41
C VAL A 41 8.42 -27.03 -5.67
N VAL A 42 9.12 -27.31 -6.76
CA VAL A 42 9.00 -26.58 -8.04
C VAL A 42 7.65 -26.79 -8.70
N LEU A 43 7.15 -28.04 -8.75
CA LEU A 43 5.84 -28.35 -9.35
C LEU A 43 4.70 -27.74 -8.53
N ARG A 44 4.80 -27.79 -7.20
CA ARG A 44 3.82 -27.18 -6.29
C ARG A 44 3.78 -25.66 -6.43
N ALA A 45 4.94 -25.00 -6.42
CA ALA A 45 5.03 -23.56 -6.61
C ALA A 45 4.45 -23.14 -7.97
N GLY A 46 4.74 -23.89 -9.04
CA GLY A 46 4.14 -23.67 -10.36
C GLY A 46 2.62 -23.80 -10.35
N ALA A 47 2.07 -24.86 -9.75
CA ALA A 47 0.63 -25.07 -9.66
C ALA A 47 -0.09 -23.97 -8.86
N VAL A 48 0.49 -23.53 -7.73
CA VAL A 48 -0.03 -22.43 -6.92
C VAL A 48 -0.02 -21.13 -7.72
N VAL A 49 1.06 -20.82 -8.43
CA VAL A 49 1.14 -19.61 -9.28
C VAL A 49 0.06 -19.62 -10.36
N VAL A 50 -0.17 -20.76 -11.03
CA VAL A 50 -1.22 -20.90 -12.05
C VAL A 50 -2.62 -20.69 -11.45
N LEU A 51 -2.91 -21.29 -10.29
CA LEU A 51 -4.20 -21.14 -9.62
C LEU A 51 -4.44 -19.71 -9.14
N VAL A 52 -3.42 -19.05 -8.59
CA VAL A 52 -3.50 -17.64 -8.18
C VAL A 52 -3.69 -16.73 -9.40
N ALA A 53 -2.99 -17.00 -10.51
CA ALA A 53 -3.18 -16.25 -11.75
C ALA A 53 -4.60 -16.42 -12.32
N ALA A 54 -5.15 -17.64 -12.29
CA ALA A 54 -6.54 -17.90 -12.70
C ALA A 54 -7.54 -17.17 -11.79
N ALA A 55 -7.34 -17.21 -10.48
CA ALA A 55 -8.17 -16.49 -9.50
C ALA A 55 -8.11 -14.97 -9.73
N ALA A 56 -6.92 -14.41 -9.99
CA ALA A 56 -6.76 -13.01 -10.34
C ALA A 56 -7.46 -12.64 -11.65
N GLY A 57 -7.43 -13.53 -12.66
CA GLY A 57 -8.16 -13.35 -13.92
C GLY A 57 -9.68 -13.30 -13.72
N VAL A 58 -10.23 -14.21 -12.92
CA VAL A 58 -11.67 -14.22 -12.57
C VAL A 58 -12.05 -12.97 -11.76
N ALA A 59 -11.20 -12.55 -10.81
CA ALA A 59 -11.40 -11.34 -10.04
C ALA A 59 -11.39 -10.07 -10.92
N ALA A 60 -10.49 -9.99 -11.91
CA ALA A 60 -10.41 -8.89 -12.86
C ALA A 60 -11.66 -8.76 -13.75
N LEU A 61 -12.35 -9.86 -14.04
CA LEU A 61 -13.60 -9.91 -14.82
C LEU A 61 -14.86 -9.56 -14.01
N THR A 62 -14.74 -9.32 -12.70
CA THR A 62 -15.83 -8.90 -11.82
C THR A 62 -16.05 -7.39 -11.90
N ALA A 63 -17.26 -6.89 -11.61
CA ALA A 63 -17.54 -5.45 -11.65
C ALA A 63 -16.52 -4.61 -10.85
N LYS A 64 -16.17 -5.05 -9.63
CA LYS A 64 -15.13 -4.42 -8.79
C LYS A 64 -13.73 -4.46 -9.44
N GLY A 65 -13.39 -5.54 -10.13
CA GLY A 65 -12.12 -5.70 -10.86
C GLY A 65 -12.01 -4.73 -12.04
N LYS A 66 -13.07 -4.59 -12.83
CA LYS A 66 -13.12 -3.61 -13.92
C LYS A 66 -12.96 -2.18 -13.41
N THR A 67 -13.66 -1.82 -12.33
CA THR A 67 -13.52 -0.50 -11.69
C THR A 67 -12.10 -0.24 -11.19
N ALA A 68 -11.44 -1.24 -10.60
CA ALA A 68 -10.05 -1.13 -10.15
C ALA A 68 -9.08 -0.92 -11.33
N ILE A 69 -9.30 -1.59 -12.46
CA ILE A 69 -8.49 -1.42 -13.68
C ILE A 69 -8.67 -0.02 -14.28
N THR A 70 -9.90 0.48 -14.35
CA THR A 70 -10.16 1.86 -14.80
C THR A 70 -9.54 2.88 -13.84
N PHE A 71 -9.66 2.68 -12.53
CA PHE A 71 -9.03 3.53 -11.52
C PHE A 71 -7.50 3.52 -11.64
N ALA A 72 -6.88 2.36 -11.89
CA ALA A 72 -5.45 2.26 -12.10
C ALA A 72 -5.00 3.00 -13.37
N ARG A 73 -5.80 2.96 -14.44
CA ARG A 73 -5.55 3.75 -15.67
C ARG A 73 -5.66 5.25 -15.42
N GLU A 74 -6.69 5.68 -14.70
CA GLU A 74 -6.88 7.09 -14.31
C GLU A 74 -5.76 7.59 -13.39
N SER A 75 -5.36 6.77 -12.41
CA SER A 75 -4.25 7.06 -11.50
C SER A 75 -2.93 7.25 -12.26
N ARG A 76 -2.67 6.44 -13.31
CA ARG A 76 -1.49 6.65 -14.17
C ARG A 76 -1.55 7.98 -14.90
N MET A 77 -2.72 8.43 -15.33
CA MET A 77 -2.87 9.74 -15.95
C MET A 77 -2.64 10.87 -14.95
N GLU A 78 -3.05 10.70 -13.69
CA GLU A 78 -2.81 11.67 -12.62
C GLU A 78 -1.33 11.73 -12.19
N VAL A 79 -0.65 10.59 -12.11
CA VAL A 79 0.80 10.52 -11.86
C VAL A 79 1.59 11.28 -12.93
N ARG A 80 1.10 11.32 -14.18
CA ARG A 80 1.72 12.13 -15.24
C ARG A 80 1.52 13.63 -15.05
N LYS A 81 0.54 14.06 -14.27
CA LYS A 81 0.35 15.47 -13.88
C LYS A 81 1.21 15.87 -12.68
N VAL A 82 1.84 14.91 -11.99
CA VAL A 82 2.81 15.19 -10.93
C VAL A 82 4.03 15.80 -11.59
N VAL A 83 4.16 17.11 -11.45
CA VAL A 83 5.38 17.83 -11.79
C VAL A 83 6.42 17.43 -10.75
N TRP A 84 7.34 16.56 -11.14
CA TRP A 84 8.46 16.22 -10.27
C TRP A 84 9.33 17.45 -10.09
N PRO A 85 9.72 17.77 -8.83
CA PRO A 85 10.51 18.96 -8.54
C PRO A 85 11.84 18.89 -9.30
N THR A 86 12.29 20.04 -9.78
CA THR A 86 13.63 20.13 -10.38
C THR A 86 14.68 19.83 -9.31
N ARG A 87 15.90 19.40 -9.72
CA ARG A 87 16.99 19.13 -8.77
C ARG A 87 17.29 20.34 -7.87
N GLN A 88 17.07 21.55 -8.38
CA GLN A 88 17.28 22.80 -7.66
C GLN A 88 16.19 23.08 -6.61
N GLU A 89 14.92 22.80 -6.92
CA GLU A 89 13.81 22.91 -5.95
C GLU A 89 13.94 21.87 -4.84
N ALA A 90 14.35 20.65 -5.19
CA ALA A 90 14.56 19.57 -4.22
C ALA A 90 15.70 19.90 -3.25
N THR A 91 16.82 20.44 -3.73
CA THR A 91 17.94 20.84 -2.85
C THR A 91 17.57 22.04 -2.00
N GLN A 92 16.89 23.05 -2.56
CA GLN A 92 16.42 24.21 -1.78
C GLN A 92 15.50 23.80 -0.64
N THR A 93 14.52 22.92 -0.91
CA THR A 93 13.60 22.42 0.12
C THR A 93 14.35 21.61 1.18
N THR A 94 15.32 20.79 0.76
CA THR A 94 16.17 20.03 1.70
C THR A 94 16.99 20.96 2.60
N PHE A 95 17.60 22.01 2.06
CA PHE A 95 18.35 23.00 2.84
C PHE A 95 17.45 23.76 3.83
N ILE A 96 16.22 24.12 3.43
CA ILE A 96 15.24 24.76 4.32
C ILE A 96 14.91 23.83 5.49
N VAL A 97 14.55 22.58 5.22
CA VAL A 97 14.22 21.58 6.26
C VAL A 97 15.43 21.34 7.17
N LEU A 98 16.64 21.24 6.60
CA LEU A 98 17.87 21.05 7.36
C LEU A 98 18.16 22.23 8.29
N ALA A 99 17.98 23.46 7.82
CA ALA A 99 18.17 24.66 8.65
C ALA A 99 17.20 24.67 9.84
N VAL A 100 15.91 24.43 9.60
CA VAL A 100 14.89 24.38 10.67
C VAL A 100 15.20 23.25 11.67
N THR A 101 15.60 22.08 11.18
CA THR A 101 15.94 20.93 12.03
C THR A 101 17.17 21.21 12.90
N VAL A 102 18.20 21.87 12.36
CA VAL A 102 19.40 22.27 13.12
C VAL A 102 19.05 23.26 14.22
N VAL A 103 18.22 24.27 13.92
CA VAL A 103 17.75 25.24 14.92
C VAL A 103 17.01 24.54 16.06
N MET A 104 16.08 23.63 15.72
CA MET A 104 15.33 22.87 16.72
C MET A 104 16.23 21.94 17.55
N ALA A 105 17.19 21.27 16.90
CA ALA A 105 18.16 20.41 17.58
C ALA A 105 19.03 21.20 18.57
N LEU A 106 19.52 22.38 18.19
CA LEU A 106 20.30 23.25 19.07
C LEU A 106 19.46 23.81 20.23
N ALA A 107 18.21 24.18 19.96
CA ALA A 107 17.30 24.69 20.99
C ALA A 107 17.00 23.61 22.04
N LEU A 108 16.65 22.39 21.62
CA LEU A 108 16.46 21.26 22.52
C LEU A 108 17.76 20.95 23.28
N TRP A 109 18.88 20.78 22.59
CA TRP A 109 20.18 20.52 23.22
C TRP A 109 20.55 21.56 24.29
N GLY A 110 20.26 22.84 24.05
CA GLY A 110 20.46 23.91 25.03
C GLY A 110 19.59 23.75 26.28
N ILE A 111 18.30 23.49 26.11
CA ILE A 111 17.34 23.32 27.20
C ILE A 111 17.67 22.06 28.01
N ASP A 112 17.86 20.92 27.34
CA ASP A 112 18.27 19.66 27.96
C ASP A 112 19.60 19.83 28.72
N GLY A 113 20.56 20.54 28.14
CA GLY A 113 21.85 20.83 28.78
C GLY A 113 21.73 21.72 30.01
N ILE A 114 20.79 22.66 30.04
CA ILE A 114 20.50 23.48 31.22
C ILE A 114 19.83 22.63 32.29
N MET A 115 18.83 21.83 31.91
CA MET A 115 18.12 20.91 32.82
C MET A 115 19.09 19.95 33.50
N VAL A 116 20.02 19.33 32.76
CA VAL A 116 21.03 18.43 33.35
C VAL A 116 21.92 19.16 34.36
N ARG A 117 22.38 20.38 34.05
CA ARG A 117 23.20 21.17 35.00
C ARG A 117 22.42 21.55 36.26
N LEU A 118 21.15 21.89 36.11
CA LEU A 118 20.27 22.27 37.22
C LEU A 118 20.01 21.06 38.14
N VAL A 119 19.73 19.90 37.55
CA VAL A 119 19.56 18.63 38.28
C VAL A 119 20.85 18.23 39.01
N ARG A 120 22.03 18.34 38.37
CA ARG A 120 23.31 18.08 39.03
C ARG A 120 23.57 19.00 40.21
N LEU A 121 23.25 20.29 40.08
CA LEU A 121 23.39 21.27 41.17
C LEU A 121 22.49 20.92 42.36
N VAL A 122 21.25 20.51 42.11
CA VAL A 122 20.28 20.14 43.16
C VAL A 122 20.61 18.79 43.79
N THR A 123 21.03 17.80 43.00
CA THR A 123 21.28 16.43 43.48
C THR A 123 22.69 16.26 44.06
N GLY A 124 23.61 17.21 43.80
CA GLY A 124 24.97 17.20 44.35
C GLY A 124 25.89 16.11 43.81
N VAL A 125 25.49 15.43 42.72
CA VAL A 125 26.28 14.45 41.95
C VAL A 125 26.55 15.00 40.55
#